data_AF-A0AAV0M7P5-F1
#
_entry.id   AF-A0AAV0M7P5-F1
#
_cell.length_a   1.000
_cell.length_b   1.000
_cell.length_c   1.000
_cell.angle_alpha   90.00
_cell.angle_beta   90.00
_cell.angle_gamma   90.00
#
_symmetry.space_group_name_H-M   'P 1'
#
loop_
_entity.id
_entity.type
_entity.pdbx_description
1 polymer ?
#
loop_
_entity_poly.entity_id
_entity_poly.type
_entity_poly.pdbx_seq_one_letter_code
_entity_poly.pdbx_strand_id
1 'polypeptide(L)'
;MAAADDWVLTQSPTGTRQSGRSFVTSLGNAVASQHKLTSSAHRFNLMVQDFFEDVAPLLSMLGGQTLDCVFQVFNSYINMLIKALPGSMEEEANFEGSVNKIVRLAETEDQQMALLANASLLADELLPRSAMKLYPLSHPSYKEDRRRRPADKPNRHPEQREWRKRLVAAVDRLKDTFCRQHALDLIFTEEGDSHLTADMYINMDNNVEELEWLPSPIFQELFVKLNRMASLAADMFVGRERFVSLLFMRLTETVILWLSEDQSFWDDIEEGPRPLGPMGLQQFYLDMKFVSCFAAQGRYLSRNLNRVLNEIINKAVAAFSSTGMDPDRVLPEDEWFTEVCHEAMERLSGKPKAIDGDRELNSPTASVSAQSISSIRSHGST
;
A
#
# COMPACT_ATOMS: atom_id res chain seq x y z
N MET A 1 14.66 21.63 -3.35
CA MET A 1 15.19 20.35 -2.85
C MET A 1 14.66 19.16 -3.64
N ALA A 2 13.35 19.06 -3.88
CA ALA A 2 12.77 17.96 -4.64
C ALA A 2 12.95 18.01 -6.17
N ALA A 3 13.34 19.16 -6.73
CA ALA A 3 13.66 19.31 -8.15
C ALA A 3 14.73 18.34 -8.68
N ALA A 4 15.64 17.93 -7.79
CA ALA A 4 16.78 17.07 -8.11
C ALA A 4 16.71 15.71 -7.39
N ASP A 5 15.60 15.41 -6.71
CA ASP A 5 15.42 14.09 -6.11
C ASP A 5 15.06 13.10 -7.21
N ASP A 6 15.64 11.91 -7.19
CA ASP A 6 15.34 10.81 -8.12
C ASP A 6 14.32 9.81 -7.54
N TRP A 7 13.88 10.08 -6.31
CA TRP A 7 12.97 9.27 -5.52
C TRP A 7 13.49 7.86 -5.21
N VAL A 8 14.81 7.68 -5.23
CA VAL A 8 15.45 6.42 -4.88
C VAL A 8 15.71 6.36 -3.37
N LEU A 9 15.23 5.31 -2.70
CA LEU A 9 15.48 5.10 -1.28
C LEU A 9 16.93 4.61 -1.06
N THR A 10 17.78 5.46 -0.51
CA THR A 10 19.16 5.14 -0.17
C THR A 10 19.40 5.16 1.33
N GLN A 11 20.36 4.37 1.80
CA GLN A 11 20.87 4.55 3.16
C GLN A 11 21.59 5.90 3.27
N SER A 12 21.56 6.52 4.44
CA SER A 12 22.36 7.72 4.68
C SER A 12 23.84 7.37 4.50
N PRO A 13 24.64 8.15 3.74
CA PRO A 13 26.07 7.94 3.68
C PRO A 13 26.61 8.09 5.09
N THR A 14 27.12 7.01 5.68
CA THR A 14 27.80 7.04 6.96
C THR A 14 28.88 8.11 6.88
N GLY A 15 28.70 9.21 7.62
CA GLY A 15 29.47 10.43 7.45
C GLY A 15 30.98 10.19 7.49
N THR A 16 31.62 10.22 6.34
CA THR A 16 33.06 10.47 6.25
C THR A 16 33.23 11.99 6.26
N ARG A 17 33.71 12.50 7.41
CA ARG A 17 34.12 13.88 7.73
C ARG A 17 33.02 14.83 8.22
N GLN A 18 32.90 14.92 9.56
CA GLN A 18 33.13 16.21 10.22
C GLN A 18 34.16 16.05 11.34
N SER A 19 35.07 17.02 11.36
CA SER A 19 36.30 17.10 12.11
C SER A 19 36.04 17.50 13.57
N GLY A 20 36.70 16.83 14.51
CA GLY A 20 37.21 17.45 15.73
C GLY A 20 36.23 17.69 16.88
N ARG A 21 35.56 16.64 17.40
CA ARG A 21 35.30 16.54 18.85
C ARG A 21 35.09 15.09 19.25
N SER A 22 35.97 14.62 20.15
CA SER A 22 35.96 13.27 20.70
C SER A 22 34.61 12.90 21.31
N PHE A 23 33.98 11.86 20.78
CA PHE A 23 32.97 11.07 21.50
C PHE A 23 33.50 9.64 21.64
N VAL A 24 34.28 9.42 22.70
CA VAL A 24 34.48 8.09 23.26
C VAL A 24 33.27 7.83 24.15
N THR A 25 32.26 7.14 23.62
CA THR A 25 31.24 6.31 24.30
C THR A 25 29.96 6.20 23.47
N SER A 26 29.93 5.26 22.52
CA SER A 26 28.73 4.47 22.20
C SER A 26 29.08 3.42 21.14
N LEU A 27 29.82 2.40 21.55
CA LEU A 27 30.00 1.17 20.77
C LEU A 27 28.94 0.12 21.17
N GLY A 28 27.70 0.57 21.38
CA GLY A 28 26.59 -0.25 21.90
C GLY A 28 25.36 -0.36 20.99
N ASN A 29 25.22 0.48 19.96
CA ASN A 29 24.01 0.53 19.13
C ASN A 29 24.28 0.31 17.62
N ALA A 30 25.29 -0.49 17.27
CA ALA A 30 25.62 -0.83 15.89
C ALA A 30 24.60 -1.80 15.20
N VAL A 31 23.33 -1.76 15.63
CA VAL A 31 22.16 -2.30 14.92
C VAL A 31 21.09 -1.20 14.83
N ALA A 32 21.51 0.06 14.66
CA ALA A 32 20.60 1.11 14.24
C ALA A 32 20.21 0.80 12.79
N SER A 33 18.99 0.32 12.59
CA SER A 33 18.37 0.14 11.28
C SER A 33 18.73 1.34 10.42
N GLN A 34 19.55 1.15 9.38
CA GLN A 34 19.83 2.23 8.45
C GLN A 34 18.57 2.47 7.64
N HIS A 35 17.73 3.37 8.14
CA HIS A 35 16.51 3.82 7.48
C HIS A 35 16.85 4.29 6.07
N LYS A 36 16.21 3.68 5.07
CA LYS A 36 16.32 4.13 3.68
C LYS A 36 15.34 5.27 3.46
N LEU A 37 15.83 6.38 2.95
CA LEU A 37 15.05 7.57 2.61
C LEU A 37 15.58 8.11 1.28
N THR A 38 14.77 8.92 0.59
CA THR A 38 15.27 9.66 -0.58
C THR A 38 16.16 10.83 -0.16
N SER A 39 16.84 11.44 -1.13
CA SER A 39 17.78 12.53 -0.86
C SER A 39 17.11 13.74 -0.19
N SER A 40 15.89 14.09 -0.60
CA SER A 40 15.13 15.20 -0.01
C SER A 40 14.61 14.86 1.39
N ALA A 41 14.19 13.62 1.62
CA ALA A 41 13.74 13.14 2.92
C ALA A 41 14.88 13.09 3.96
N HIS A 42 16.08 12.64 3.57
CA HIS A 42 17.28 12.71 4.42
C HIS A 42 17.59 14.17 4.82
N ARG A 43 17.62 15.09 3.85
CA ARG A 43 17.87 16.51 4.12
C ARG A 43 16.81 17.11 5.04
N PHE A 44 15.53 16.80 4.80
CA PHE A 44 14.44 17.22 5.68
C PHE A 44 14.64 16.72 7.12
N ASN A 45 14.92 15.43 7.29
CA ASN A 45 15.14 14.84 8.61
C ASN A 45 16.32 15.47 9.34
N LEU A 46 17.45 15.70 8.64
CA LEU A 46 18.62 16.37 9.22
C LEU A 46 18.30 17.80 9.68
N MET A 47 17.63 18.60 8.84
CA MET A 47 17.24 19.97 9.22
C MET A 47 16.33 19.99 10.45
N VAL A 48 15.41 19.03 10.58
CA VAL A 48 14.54 18.94 11.76
C VAL A 48 15.32 18.50 13.00
N GLN A 49 16.28 17.58 12.85
CA GLN A 49 17.16 17.17 13.95
C GLN A 49 18.02 18.34 14.44
N ASP A 50 18.66 19.06 13.53
CA ASP A 50 19.47 20.26 13.83
C ASP A 50 18.60 21.32 14.54
N PHE A 51 17.40 21.59 14.01
CA PHE A 51 16.45 22.51 14.63
C PHE A 51 16.09 22.10 16.07
N PHE A 52 15.81 20.82 16.31
CA PHE A 52 15.50 20.33 17.65
C PHE A 52 16.71 20.43 18.61
N GLU A 53 17.94 20.28 18.12
CA GLU A 53 19.15 20.44 18.93
C GLU A 53 19.41 21.91 19.28
N ASP A 54 19.17 22.83 18.34
CA ASP A 54 19.32 24.27 18.55
C ASP A 54 18.27 24.84 19.51
N VAL A 55 17.02 24.37 19.42
CA VAL A 55 15.95 24.84 20.31
C VAL A 55 15.93 24.12 21.66
N ALA A 56 16.63 22.99 21.81
CA ALA A 56 16.63 22.18 23.03
C ALA A 56 16.84 22.96 24.34
N PRO A 57 17.79 23.93 24.41
CA PRO A 57 18.01 24.73 25.62
C PRO A 57 16.86 25.70 25.95
N LEU A 58 15.97 26.01 25.00
CA LEU A 58 14.91 27.03 25.11
C LEU A 58 13.52 26.41 25.40
N LEU A 59 13.44 25.08 25.55
CA LEU A 59 12.17 24.33 25.51
C LEU A 59 11.29 24.42 26.74
N SER A 60 11.82 24.82 27.89
CA SER A 60 10.98 25.02 29.09
C SER A 60 9.89 26.09 28.87
N MET A 61 10.01 26.91 27.82
CA MET A 61 9.08 27.99 27.48
C MET A 61 8.31 27.79 26.16
N LEU A 62 8.74 26.91 25.24
CA LEU A 62 8.30 26.92 23.82
C LEU A 62 7.93 25.54 23.21
N GLY A 63 7.77 24.50 24.02
CA GLY A 63 7.56 23.12 23.54
C GLY A 63 6.43 22.93 22.52
N GLY A 64 5.24 23.49 22.79
CA GLY A 64 4.08 23.40 21.87
C GLY A 64 4.29 24.13 20.55
N GLN A 65 4.81 25.36 20.60
CA GLN A 65 5.09 26.18 19.41
C GLN A 65 6.15 25.55 18.49
N THR A 66 7.13 24.86 19.10
CA THR A 66 8.17 24.13 18.37
C THR A 66 7.56 22.97 17.56
N LEU A 67 6.68 22.17 18.18
CA LEU A 67 5.99 21.07 17.49
C LEU A 67 5.09 21.57 16.35
N ASP A 68 4.41 22.69 16.56
CA ASP A 68 3.59 23.33 15.52
C ASP A 68 4.42 23.80 14.33
N CYS A 69 5.59 24.42 14.57
CA CYS A 69 6.51 24.81 13.51
C CYS A 69 6.97 23.60 12.70
N VAL A 70 7.43 22.53 13.36
CA VAL A 70 7.85 21.30 12.68
C VAL A 70 6.70 20.66 11.89
N PHE A 71 5.48 20.68 12.44
CA PHE A 71 4.30 20.21 11.73
C PHE A 71 4.03 21.02 10.44
N GLN A 72 4.15 22.35 10.48
CA GLN A 72 3.94 23.20 9.30
C GLN A 72 4.96 22.89 8.18
N VAL A 73 6.24 22.68 8.54
CA VAL A 73 7.27 22.33 7.57
C VAL A 73 7.04 20.91 7.04
N PHE A 74 6.66 19.95 7.89
CA PHE A 74 6.29 18.60 7.46
C PHE A 74 5.08 18.61 6.51
N ASN A 75 4.03 19.37 6.82
CA ASN A 75 2.85 19.50 5.97
C ASN A 75 3.21 20.12 4.60
N SER A 76 4.14 21.08 4.59
CA SER A 76 4.67 21.65 3.34
C SER A 76 5.48 20.62 2.53
N TYR A 77 6.24 19.76 3.20
CA TYR A 77 6.92 18.63 2.58
C TYR A 77 5.92 17.62 1.99
N ILE A 78 4.87 17.26 2.72
CA ILE A 78 3.79 16.40 2.21
C ILE A 78 3.11 16.99 0.98
N ASN A 79 2.75 18.28 1.00
CA ASN A 79 2.16 18.95 -0.17
C ASN A 79 3.10 18.91 -1.38
N MET A 80 4.41 18.99 -1.15
CA MET A 80 5.40 18.81 -2.20
C MET A 80 5.41 17.38 -2.74
N LEU A 81 5.32 16.36 -1.88
CA LEU A 81 5.21 14.96 -2.31
C LEU A 81 3.92 14.71 -3.11
N ILE A 82 2.80 15.31 -2.71
CA ILE A 82 1.54 15.24 -3.44
C ILE A 82 1.74 15.76 -4.87
N LYS A 83 2.39 16.92 -5.03
CA LYS A 83 2.73 17.51 -6.35
C LYS A 83 3.73 16.69 -7.17
N ALA A 84 4.45 15.75 -6.55
CA ALA A 84 5.35 14.85 -7.25
C ALA A 84 4.61 13.66 -7.88
N LEU A 85 3.37 13.36 -7.43
CA LEU A 85 2.60 12.28 -8.02
C LEU A 85 2.07 12.67 -9.42
N PRO A 86 2.08 11.75 -10.41
CA PRO A 86 1.49 12.00 -11.72
C PRO A 86 0.01 12.41 -11.63
N GLY A 87 -0.46 13.27 -12.52
CA GLY A 87 -1.86 13.76 -12.53
C GLY A 87 -2.24 14.72 -11.39
N SER A 88 -1.36 14.98 -10.41
CA SER A 88 -1.64 15.92 -9.31
C SER A 88 -1.59 17.41 -9.70
N MET A 89 -1.01 17.73 -10.87
CA MET A 89 -0.80 19.10 -11.33
C MET A 89 -1.97 19.67 -12.15
N GLU A 90 -2.93 18.84 -12.55
CA GLU A 90 -4.04 19.27 -13.42
C GLU A 90 -5.04 20.19 -12.71
N GLU A 91 -5.15 20.12 -11.38
CA GLU A 91 -6.00 21.04 -10.59
C GLU A 91 -5.42 22.46 -10.46
N GLU A 92 -4.11 22.67 -10.71
CA GLU A 92 -3.46 23.97 -10.56
C GLU A 92 -3.48 24.85 -11.82
N ALA A 93 -4.01 24.35 -12.95
CA ALA A 93 -4.16 25.12 -14.19
C ALA A 93 -5.15 26.31 -14.08
N ASN A 94 -5.91 26.39 -12.99
CA ASN A 94 -6.89 27.45 -12.74
C ASN A 94 -6.39 28.59 -11.81
N PHE A 95 -5.15 28.54 -11.32
CA PHE A 95 -4.57 29.63 -10.53
C PHE A 95 -3.27 30.14 -11.15
N GLU A 96 -3.44 31.10 -12.04
CA GLU A 96 -2.40 32.00 -12.54
C GLU A 96 -1.70 32.68 -11.34
N GLY A 97 -0.49 32.23 -10.99
CA GLY A 97 0.34 32.91 -9.98
C GLY A 97 1.23 32.07 -9.06
N SER A 98 1.23 30.73 -9.13
CA SER A 98 2.21 29.93 -8.38
C SER A 98 3.34 29.51 -9.30
N VAL A 99 4.45 30.25 -9.24
CA VAL A 99 5.73 29.89 -9.86
C VAL A 99 6.03 28.43 -9.54
N ASN A 100 5.89 27.55 -10.54
CA ASN A 100 6.15 26.12 -10.45
C ASN A 100 7.50 25.89 -9.78
N LYS A 101 7.48 25.55 -8.49
CA LYS A 101 8.62 24.91 -7.84
C LYS A 101 8.77 23.59 -8.58
N ILE A 102 9.78 23.51 -9.43
CA ILE A 102 10.17 22.32 -10.19
C ILE A 102 10.29 21.18 -9.17
N VAL A 103 9.27 20.33 -9.06
CA VAL A 103 9.31 19.08 -8.30
C VAL A 103 9.43 18.00 -9.37
N ARG A 104 10.40 17.11 -9.23
CA ARG A 104 10.52 16.01 -10.19
C ARG A 104 9.33 15.07 -9.99
N LEU A 105 8.65 14.70 -11.07
CA LEU A 105 7.57 13.72 -11.00
C LEU A 105 8.12 12.35 -10.59
N ALA A 106 7.32 11.62 -9.82
CA ALA A 106 7.50 10.21 -9.51
C ALA A 106 6.79 9.39 -10.59
N GLU A 107 7.48 9.18 -11.71
CA GLU A 107 6.93 8.58 -12.92
C GLU A 107 6.63 7.08 -12.75
N THR A 108 7.41 6.36 -11.96
CA THR A 108 7.23 4.92 -11.74
C THR A 108 6.55 4.62 -10.41
N GLU A 109 5.87 3.47 -10.32
CA GLU A 109 5.24 3.02 -9.07
C GLU A 109 6.24 2.91 -7.92
N ASP A 110 7.47 2.47 -8.20
CA ASP A 110 8.57 2.42 -7.24
C ASP A 110 8.84 3.81 -6.63
N GLN A 111 8.91 4.84 -7.48
CA GLN A 111 9.14 6.21 -7.03
C GLN A 111 7.95 6.73 -6.22
N GLN A 112 6.72 6.45 -6.65
CA GLN A 112 5.50 6.89 -5.96
C GLN A 112 5.38 6.21 -4.57
N MET A 113 5.67 4.91 -4.50
CA MET A 113 5.78 4.16 -3.24
C MET A 113 6.90 4.70 -2.35
N ALA A 114 8.00 5.21 -2.92
CA ALA A 114 9.08 5.84 -2.15
C ALA A 114 8.62 7.14 -1.46
N LEU A 115 7.72 7.91 -2.08
CA LEU A 115 7.13 9.10 -1.46
C LEU A 115 6.37 8.72 -0.18
N LEU A 116 5.50 7.70 -0.27
CA LEU A 116 4.76 7.16 0.87
C LEU A 116 5.69 6.57 1.93
N ALA A 117 6.75 5.86 1.51
CA ALA A 117 7.73 5.27 2.41
C ALA A 117 8.47 6.34 3.21
N ASN A 118 8.89 7.43 2.56
CA ASN A 118 9.48 8.59 3.23
C ASN A 118 8.51 9.21 4.23
N ALA A 119 7.31 9.55 3.77
CA ALA A 119 6.30 10.27 4.54
C ALA A 119 5.92 9.51 5.83
N SER A 120 5.62 8.22 5.70
CA SER A 120 5.28 7.36 6.85
C SER A 120 6.46 7.16 7.79
N LEU A 121 7.70 7.03 7.30
CA LEU A 121 8.86 6.82 8.16
C LEU A 121 9.17 8.07 9.00
N LEU A 122 9.07 9.23 8.36
CA LEU A 122 9.22 10.52 9.03
C LEU A 122 8.14 10.71 10.10
N ALA A 123 6.88 10.46 9.76
CA ALA A 123 5.75 10.66 10.67
C ALA A 123 5.71 9.70 11.85
N ASP A 124 5.97 8.40 11.62
CA ASP A 124 5.78 7.36 12.62
C ASP A 124 6.99 7.18 13.53
N GLU A 125 8.21 7.39 13.00
CA GLU A 125 9.44 7.10 13.73
C GLU A 125 10.33 8.33 13.92
N LEU A 126 10.80 8.93 12.84
CA LEU A 126 11.94 9.86 12.91
C LEU A 126 11.58 11.19 13.59
N LEU A 127 10.45 11.79 13.24
CA LEU A 127 9.98 13.02 13.87
C LEU A 127 9.58 12.80 15.34
N PRO A 128 8.75 11.78 15.68
CA PRO A 128 8.45 11.49 17.09
C PRO A 128 9.67 11.19 17.94
N ARG A 129 10.66 10.47 17.41
CA ARG A 129 11.91 10.16 18.10
C ARG A 129 12.74 11.42 18.36
N SER A 130 12.81 12.33 17.38
CA SER A 130 13.51 13.60 17.53
C SER A 130 12.80 14.51 18.55
N ALA A 131 11.46 14.53 18.51
CA ALA A 131 10.64 15.26 19.48
C ALA A 131 10.74 14.71 20.92
N MET A 132 11.09 13.43 21.12
CA MET A 132 11.34 12.90 22.48
C MET A 132 12.55 13.57 23.15
N LYS A 133 13.55 14.04 22.38
CA LYS A 133 14.69 14.79 22.93
C LYS A 133 14.25 16.09 23.62
N LEU A 134 13.06 16.59 23.30
CA LEU A 134 12.54 17.86 23.83
C LEU A 134 12.01 17.78 25.26
N TYR A 135 11.75 16.56 25.75
CA TYR A 135 11.34 16.33 27.13
C TYR A 135 12.49 15.66 27.86
N PRO A 136 13.27 16.40 28.66
CA PRO A 136 14.28 15.78 29.50
C PRO A 136 13.60 14.72 30.36
N LEU A 137 14.07 13.47 30.29
CA LEU A 137 13.78 12.51 31.34
C LEU A 137 14.22 13.19 32.64
N SER A 138 13.24 13.42 33.52
CA SER A 138 13.41 14.11 34.79
C SER A 138 14.73 13.68 35.42
N HIS A 139 15.61 14.63 35.69
CA HIS A 139 16.84 14.41 36.43
C HIS A 139 16.56 13.51 37.65
N PRO A 140 17.35 12.45 37.93
CA PRO A 140 17.26 11.71 39.17
C PRO A 140 17.94 12.54 40.26
N SER A 141 17.31 13.60 40.71
CA SER A 141 17.72 14.30 41.91
C SER A 141 16.49 14.94 42.52
N TYR A 142 15.81 14.20 43.39
CA TYR A 142 15.61 14.56 44.79
C TYR A 142 15.01 13.32 45.45
N LYS A 143 15.62 12.90 46.57
CA LYS A 143 15.09 11.83 47.42
C LYS A 143 13.69 12.26 47.89
N GLU A 144 12.61 11.70 47.37
CA GLU A 144 11.30 11.76 48.02
C GLU A 144 10.46 10.52 47.62
N ASP A 145 10.25 9.68 48.63
CA ASP A 145 9.28 8.59 48.79
C ASP A 145 8.96 7.60 47.66
N ARG A 146 9.43 6.36 47.89
CA ARG A 146 8.97 5.10 47.29
C ARG A 146 7.53 4.70 47.71
N ARG A 147 6.57 5.63 47.67
CA ARG A 147 5.16 5.33 48.00
C ARG A 147 4.15 6.05 47.09
N ARG A 148 4.35 6.02 45.78
CA ARG A 148 3.24 6.27 44.83
C ARG A 148 3.07 5.10 43.88
N ARG A 149 1.85 4.55 43.88
CA ARG A 149 1.41 3.35 43.18
C ARG A 149 1.66 3.45 41.66
N PRO A 150 1.77 2.32 40.92
CA PRO A 150 2.02 2.29 39.48
C PRO A 150 0.83 2.70 38.58
N ALA A 151 -0.17 3.44 39.09
CA ALA A 151 -1.47 3.58 38.41
C ALA A 151 -1.69 4.90 37.62
N ASP A 152 -0.87 5.95 37.81
CA ASP A 152 -1.17 7.28 37.25
C ASP A 152 -0.23 7.73 36.09
N LYS A 153 0.08 6.83 35.15
CA LYS A 153 0.95 7.14 33.99
C LYS A 153 0.36 6.97 32.57
N PRO A 154 -0.94 7.14 32.27
CA PRO A 154 -1.36 7.12 30.86
C PRO A 154 -1.29 8.48 30.14
N ASN A 155 -1.14 9.63 30.81
CA ASN A 155 -1.51 10.93 30.20
C ASN A 155 -0.43 12.03 30.21
N ARG A 156 0.86 11.69 30.06
CA ARG A 156 1.93 12.70 30.32
C ARG A 156 2.08 13.81 29.26
N HIS A 157 1.63 13.67 28.01
CA HIS A 157 1.80 14.72 26.98
C HIS A 157 0.66 14.74 25.94
N PRO A 158 -0.51 15.35 26.25
CA PRO A 158 -1.64 15.44 25.30
C PRO A 158 -1.28 16.19 24.01
N GLU A 159 -0.42 17.22 24.08
CA GLU A 159 0.07 17.97 22.92
C GLU A 159 0.84 17.09 21.94
N GLN A 160 1.70 16.19 22.43
CA GLN A 160 2.46 15.27 21.59
C GLN A 160 1.53 14.26 20.88
N ARG A 161 0.48 13.80 21.57
CA ARG A 161 -0.52 12.91 20.96
C ARG A 161 -1.26 13.63 19.83
N GLU A 162 -1.70 14.86 20.07
CA GLU A 162 -2.42 15.64 19.05
C GLU A 162 -1.52 15.99 17.87
N TRP A 163 -0.26 16.33 18.14
CA TRP A 163 0.75 16.52 17.10
C TRP A 163 0.97 15.25 16.25
N ARG A 164 1.08 14.07 16.86
CA ARG A 164 1.20 12.80 16.10
C ARG A 164 -0.02 12.54 15.22
N LYS A 165 -1.24 12.80 15.71
CA LYS A 165 -2.44 12.69 14.86
C LYS A 165 -2.38 13.61 13.64
N ARG A 166 -1.90 14.85 13.83
CA ARG A 166 -1.72 15.80 12.73
C ARG A 166 -0.69 15.31 11.70
N LEU A 167 0.42 14.71 12.13
CA LEU A 167 1.38 14.06 11.23
C LEU A 167 0.73 12.94 10.42
N VAL A 168 -0.01 12.04 11.08
CA VAL A 168 -0.72 10.93 10.43
C VAL A 168 -1.74 11.47 9.42
N ALA A 169 -2.53 12.48 9.79
CA ALA A 169 -3.50 13.09 8.90
C ALA A 169 -2.86 13.72 7.64
N ALA A 170 -1.65 14.28 7.76
CA ALA A 170 -0.92 14.77 6.59
C ALA A 170 -0.49 13.61 5.68
N VAL A 171 0.04 12.51 6.24
CA VAL A 171 0.40 11.31 5.45
C VAL A 171 -0.83 10.69 4.79
N ASP A 172 -1.98 10.66 5.49
CA ASP A 172 -3.23 10.15 4.94
C ASP A 172 -3.70 10.94 3.71
N ARG A 173 -3.46 12.26 3.64
CA ARG A 173 -3.74 13.04 2.42
C ARG A 173 -2.92 12.57 1.23
N LEU A 174 -1.63 12.29 1.42
CA LEU A 174 -0.77 11.75 0.36
C LEU A 174 -1.24 10.36 -0.09
N LYS A 175 -1.63 9.52 0.87
CA LYS A 175 -2.20 8.19 0.63
C LYS A 175 -3.50 8.28 -0.19
N ASP A 176 -4.39 9.19 0.18
CA ASP A 176 -5.67 9.37 -0.52
C ASP A 176 -5.46 9.87 -1.95
N THR A 177 -4.53 10.81 -2.19
CA THR A 177 -4.17 11.24 -3.55
C THR A 177 -3.60 10.09 -4.39
N PHE A 178 -2.65 9.33 -3.82
CA PHE A 178 -2.06 8.16 -4.47
C PHE A 178 -3.13 7.12 -4.85
N CYS A 179 -4.02 6.78 -3.91
CA CYS A 179 -5.10 5.82 -4.16
C CYS A 179 -6.07 6.32 -5.25
N ARG A 180 -6.42 7.61 -5.21
CA ARG A 180 -7.32 8.22 -6.21
C ARG A 180 -6.71 8.18 -7.60
N GLN A 181 -5.46 8.56 -7.76
CA GLN A 181 -4.79 8.57 -9.08
C GLN A 181 -4.70 7.17 -9.66
N HIS A 182 -4.23 6.20 -8.87
CA HIS A 182 -4.17 4.82 -9.35
C HIS A 182 -5.54 4.19 -9.63
N ALA A 183 -6.60 4.64 -8.96
CA ALA A 183 -7.96 4.23 -9.31
C ALA A 183 -8.41 4.87 -10.63
N LEU A 184 -8.13 6.16 -10.83
CA LEU A 184 -8.48 6.85 -12.08
C LEU A 184 -7.73 6.26 -13.27
N ASP A 185 -6.41 6.02 -13.16
CA ASP A 185 -5.59 5.40 -14.20
C ASP A 185 -6.05 3.97 -14.57
N LEU A 186 -6.75 3.30 -13.65
CA LEU A 186 -7.27 1.95 -13.86
C LEU A 186 -8.69 1.99 -14.48
N ILE A 187 -9.52 2.93 -14.04
CA ILE A 187 -10.92 3.02 -14.44
C ILE A 187 -11.07 3.74 -15.78
N PHE A 188 -10.22 4.72 -16.07
CA PHE A 188 -10.32 5.57 -17.25
C PHE A 188 -9.15 5.37 -18.20
N THR A 189 -9.49 5.40 -19.48
CA THR A 189 -8.53 5.51 -20.59
C THR A 189 -7.94 6.92 -20.67
N GLU A 190 -6.86 7.08 -21.46
CA GLU A 190 -6.29 8.40 -21.75
C GLU A 190 -7.29 9.31 -22.49
N GLU A 191 -8.22 8.73 -23.26
CA GLU A 191 -9.29 9.46 -23.94
C GLU A 191 -10.46 9.86 -23.02
N GLY A 192 -10.49 9.36 -21.79
CA GLY A 192 -11.53 9.63 -20.79
C GLY A 192 -12.71 8.65 -20.82
N ASP A 193 -12.68 7.62 -21.66
CA ASP A 193 -13.64 6.52 -21.65
C ASP A 193 -13.41 5.64 -20.41
N SER A 194 -14.51 5.12 -19.84
CA SER A 194 -14.45 4.20 -18.69
C SER A 194 -14.25 2.75 -19.16
N HIS A 195 -13.33 2.04 -18.51
CA HIS A 195 -13.21 0.58 -18.58
C HIS A 195 -14.30 -0.13 -17.78
N LEU A 196 -14.97 0.58 -16.86
CA LEU A 196 -16.02 0.08 -15.98
C LEU A 196 -17.38 0.57 -16.48
N THR A 197 -17.97 -0.15 -17.44
CA THR A 197 -19.24 0.20 -18.08
C THR A 197 -20.26 -0.93 -17.96
N ALA A 198 -21.56 -0.60 -17.95
CA ALA A 198 -22.63 -1.59 -17.89
C ALA A 198 -22.59 -2.60 -19.06
N ASP A 199 -22.10 -2.13 -20.22
CA ASP A 199 -21.92 -2.92 -21.43
C ASP A 199 -21.06 -4.17 -21.23
N MET A 200 -20.12 -4.17 -20.28
CA MET A 200 -19.29 -5.34 -19.98
C MET A 200 -20.13 -6.53 -19.50
N TYR A 201 -21.29 -6.26 -18.88
CA TYR A 201 -22.18 -7.30 -18.36
C TYR A 201 -23.38 -7.53 -19.28
N ILE A 202 -24.00 -6.48 -19.78
CA ILE A 202 -25.24 -6.55 -20.60
C ILE A 202 -24.99 -7.25 -21.94
N ASN A 203 -23.76 -7.18 -22.47
CA ASN A 203 -23.44 -7.78 -23.76
C ASN A 203 -22.99 -9.25 -23.69
N MET A 204 -22.83 -9.82 -22.49
CA MET A 204 -22.29 -11.18 -22.30
C MET A 204 -23.14 -12.26 -22.96
N ASP A 205 -24.47 -12.13 -22.89
CA ASP A 205 -25.39 -13.13 -23.43
C ASP A 205 -25.42 -13.19 -24.97
N ASN A 206 -24.73 -12.29 -25.68
CA ASN A 206 -24.66 -12.29 -27.15
C ASN A 206 -23.58 -13.21 -27.73
N ASN A 207 -22.59 -13.62 -26.92
CA ASN A 207 -21.46 -14.45 -27.35
C ASN A 207 -21.51 -15.81 -26.63
N VAL A 208 -22.12 -16.81 -27.27
CA VAL A 208 -22.41 -18.14 -26.70
C VAL A 208 -21.28 -19.16 -26.95
N GLU A 209 -20.20 -18.79 -27.65
CA GLU A 209 -19.04 -19.69 -27.86
C GLU A 209 -18.23 -19.85 -26.57
N GLU A 210 -17.62 -21.03 -26.37
CA GLU A 210 -16.91 -21.52 -25.17
C GLU A 210 -16.26 -20.40 -24.32
N LEU A 211 -17.02 -19.91 -23.34
CA LEU A 211 -16.60 -18.84 -22.46
C LEU A 211 -15.64 -19.42 -21.42
N GLU A 212 -14.36 -19.04 -21.48
CA GLU A 212 -13.44 -19.27 -20.36
C GLU A 212 -13.83 -18.29 -19.24
N TRP A 213 -14.33 -18.81 -18.13
CA TRP A 213 -14.73 -18.00 -16.98
C TRP A 213 -13.52 -17.37 -16.32
N LEU A 214 -13.40 -16.05 -16.46
CA LEU A 214 -12.38 -15.22 -15.83
C LEU A 214 -13.02 -13.93 -15.31
N PRO A 215 -12.48 -13.32 -14.24
CA PRO A 215 -12.89 -11.99 -13.83
C PRO A 215 -12.72 -10.98 -14.97
N SER A 216 -13.51 -9.92 -15.03
CA SER A 216 -13.40 -8.91 -16.08
C SER A 216 -12.01 -8.23 -16.05
N PRO A 217 -11.46 -7.82 -17.22
CA PRO A 217 -10.09 -7.33 -17.34
C PRO A 217 -9.69 -6.28 -16.31
N ILE A 218 -10.56 -5.31 -16.01
CA ILE A 218 -10.29 -4.25 -15.02
C ILE A 218 -9.98 -4.80 -13.61
N PHE A 219 -10.66 -5.86 -13.19
CA PHE A 219 -10.41 -6.48 -11.88
C PHE A 219 -9.16 -7.37 -11.91
N GLN A 220 -8.86 -8.02 -13.04
CA GLN A 220 -7.59 -8.71 -13.23
C GLN A 220 -6.40 -7.73 -13.15
N GLU A 221 -6.51 -6.58 -13.81
CA GLU A 221 -5.51 -5.51 -13.77
C GLU A 221 -5.33 -4.94 -12.37
N LEU A 222 -6.42 -4.73 -11.61
CA LEU A 222 -6.36 -4.34 -10.20
C LEU A 222 -5.55 -5.35 -9.38
N PHE A 223 -5.84 -6.65 -9.54
CA PHE A 223 -5.11 -7.72 -8.84
C PHE A 223 -3.61 -7.72 -9.20
N VAL A 224 -3.28 -7.67 -10.48
CA VAL A 224 -1.89 -7.65 -10.97
C VAL A 224 -1.15 -6.42 -10.46
N LYS A 225 -1.78 -5.24 -10.51
CA LYS A 225 -1.23 -3.99 -10.00
C LYS A 225 -0.95 -4.05 -8.50
N LEU A 226 -1.90 -4.54 -7.71
CA LEU A 226 -1.72 -4.71 -6.27
C LEU A 226 -0.59 -5.68 -5.93
N ASN A 227 -0.46 -6.78 -6.65
CA ASN A 227 0.66 -7.73 -6.45
C ASN A 227 2.01 -7.13 -6.85
N ARG A 228 2.06 -6.36 -7.94
CA ARG A 228 3.27 -5.63 -8.35
C ARG A 228 3.66 -4.61 -7.27
N MET A 229 2.71 -3.83 -6.77
CA MET A 229 3.00 -2.89 -5.68
C MET A 229 3.38 -3.60 -4.38
N ALA A 230 2.82 -4.78 -4.09
CA ALA A 230 3.16 -5.57 -2.91
C ALA A 230 4.62 -6.05 -2.95
N SER A 231 5.11 -6.46 -4.11
CA SER A 231 6.52 -6.87 -4.27
C SER A 231 7.47 -5.68 -4.10
N LEU A 232 7.13 -4.51 -4.66
CA LEU A 232 7.88 -3.27 -4.44
C LEU A 232 7.89 -2.86 -2.95
N ALA A 233 6.75 -2.97 -2.28
CA ALA A 233 6.59 -2.54 -0.90
C ALA A 233 7.42 -3.36 0.09
N ALA A 234 7.70 -4.63 -0.22
CA ALA A 234 8.38 -5.57 0.68
C ALA A 234 9.73 -5.04 1.19
N ASP A 235 10.50 -4.36 0.33
CA ASP A 235 11.82 -3.80 0.68
C ASP A 235 11.74 -2.37 1.24
N MET A 236 10.66 -1.65 0.95
CA MET A 236 10.51 -0.22 1.27
C MET A 236 9.83 0.00 2.64
N PHE A 237 8.98 -0.94 3.06
CA PHE A 237 8.15 -0.84 4.27
C PHE A 237 8.48 -1.93 5.31
N VAL A 238 9.74 -2.36 5.40
CA VAL A 238 10.19 -3.33 6.41
C VAL A 238 9.79 -2.86 7.82
N GLY A 239 9.03 -3.68 8.56
CA GLY A 239 8.51 -3.35 9.89
C GLY A 239 7.31 -2.39 9.91
N ARG A 240 6.78 -2.05 8.73
CA ARG A 240 5.62 -1.15 8.52
C ARG A 240 4.57 -1.79 7.61
N GLU A 241 4.44 -3.12 7.67
CA GLU A 241 3.55 -3.92 6.82
C GLU A 241 2.09 -3.46 6.96
N ARG A 242 1.69 -3.02 8.16
CA ARG A 242 0.36 -2.47 8.41
C ARG A 242 0.04 -1.25 7.54
N PHE A 243 1.03 -0.40 7.25
CA PHE A 243 0.84 0.74 6.36
C PHE A 243 0.47 0.28 4.95
N VAL A 244 1.17 -0.74 4.44
CA VAL A 244 0.94 -1.34 3.12
C VAL A 244 -0.43 -2.00 3.05
N SER A 245 -0.82 -2.79 4.07
CA SER A 245 -2.17 -3.39 4.11
C SER A 245 -3.28 -2.33 4.10
N LEU A 246 -3.11 -1.22 4.83
CA LEU A 246 -4.07 -0.12 4.83
C LEU A 246 -4.09 0.67 3.51
N LEU A 247 -2.94 0.78 2.85
CA LEU A 247 -2.84 1.39 1.52
C LEU A 247 -3.61 0.57 0.48
N PHE A 248 -3.41 -0.75 0.44
CA PHE A 248 -4.11 -1.63 -0.51
C PHE A 248 -5.60 -1.78 -0.21
N MET A 249 -5.96 -1.78 1.08
CA MET A 249 -7.36 -1.67 1.50
C MET A 249 -8.01 -0.42 0.91
N ARG A 250 -7.35 0.74 1.07
CA ARG A 250 -7.85 2.04 0.59
C ARG A 250 -7.93 2.10 -0.93
N LEU A 251 -6.91 1.61 -1.65
CA LEU A 251 -6.90 1.58 -3.10
C LEU A 251 -8.05 0.70 -3.64
N THR A 252 -8.19 -0.52 -3.11
CA THR A 252 -9.26 -1.44 -3.51
C THR A 252 -10.64 -0.85 -3.21
N GLU A 253 -10.83 -0.28 -2.02
CA GLU A 253 -12.09 0.42 -1.67
C GLU A 253 -12.39 1.59 -2.61
N THR A 254 -11.38 2.36 -3.02
CA THR A 254 -11.57 3.50 -3.92
C THR A 254 -12.11 3.07 -5.28
N VAL A 255 -11.61 1.95 -5.83
CA VAL A 255 -12.09 1.40 -7.10
C VAL A 255 -13.53 0.87 -6.97
N ILE A 256 -13.81 0.13 -5.90
CA ILE A 256 -15.15 -0.48 -5.71
C ILE A 256 -16.22 0.54 -5.37
N LEU A 257 -15.88 1.59 -4.62
CA LEU A 257 -16.81 2.69 -4.37
C LEU A 257 -17.15 3.45 -5.65
N TRP A 258 -16.21 3.58 -6.59
CA TRP A 258 -16.48 4.16 -7.91
C TRP A 258 -17.60 3.41 -8.63
N LEU A 259 -17.53 2.07 -8.70
CA LEU A 259 -18.61 1.24 -9.25
C LEU A 259 -19.93 1.41 -8.48
N SER A 260 -19.85 1.41 -7.15
CA SER A 260 -21.03 1.51 -6.30
C SER A 260 -21.78 2.83 -6.47
N GLU A 261 -21.06 3.91 -6.73
CA GLU A 261 -21.58 5.29 -6.77
C GLU A 261 -21.85 5.79 -8.20
N ASP A 262 -21.49 5.01 -9.24
CA ASP A 262 -21.73 5.38 -10.64
C ASP A 262 -23.20 5.21 -11.02
N GLN A 263 -23.96 6.31 -10.95
CA GLN A 263 -25.38 6.31 -11.29
C GLN A 263 -25.62 5.96 -12.76
N SER A 264 -24.77 6.41 -13.69
CA SER A 264 -24.96 6.13 -15.13
C SER A 264 -24.83 4.64 -15.40
N PHE A 265 -23.84 3.99 -14.80
CA PHE A 265 -23.67 2.54 -14.85
C PHE A 265 -24.94 1.81 -14.38
N TRP A 266 -25.51 2.25 -13.25
CA TRP A 266 -26.69 1.59 -12.69
C TRP A 266 -27.98 1.89 -13.46
N ASP A 267 -28.15 3.09 -14.00
CA ASP A 267 -29.29 3.44 -14.85
C ASP A 267 -29.33 2.53 -16.09
N ASP A 268 -28.17 2.25 -16.71
CA ASP A 268 -28.08 1.33 -17.85
C ASP A 268 -28.41 -0.13 -17.47
N ILE A 269 -28.05 -0.58 -16.27
CA ILE A 269 -28.34 -1.94 -15.77
C ILE A 269 -29.81 -2.11 -15.37
N GLU A 270 -30.42 -1.10 -14.72
CA GLU A 270 -31.75 -1.18 -14.13
C GLU A 270 -32.86 -0.75 -15.09
N GLU A 271 -32.62 0.32 -15.85
CA GLU A 271 -33.62 0.98 -16.70
C GLU A 271 -33.23 1.01 -18.18
N GLY A 272 -32.04 0.49 -18.52
CA GLY A 272 -31.51 0.48 -19.88
C GLY A 272 -32.36 -0.35 -20.85
N PRO A 273 -32.18 -0.12 -22.17
CA PRO A 273 -32.98 -0.77 -23.22
C PRO A 273 -32.75 -2.28 -23.30
N ARG A 274 -31.65 -2.78 -22.73
CA ARG A 274 -31.28 -4.19 -22.73
C ARG A 274 -31.00 -4.61 -21.28
N PRO A 275 -31.81 -5.51 -20.71
CA PRO A 275 -31.65 -5.90 -19.31
C PRO A 275 -30.41 -6.77 -19.10
N LEU A 276 -29.94 -6.83 -17.86
CA LEU A 276 -28.91 -7.79 -17.43
C LEU A 276 -29.40 -9.23 -17.69
N GLY A 277 -28.62 -10.01 -18.45
CA GLY A 277 -28.92 -11.41 -18.74
C GLY A 277 -28.21 -12.39 -17.79
N PRO A 278 -28.50 -13.71 -17.92
CA PRO A 278 -27.92 -14.73 -17.05
C PRO A 278 -26.40 -14.74 -17.02
N MET A 279 -25.74 -14.63 -18.18
CA MET A 279 -24.27 -14.62 -18.26
C MET A 279 -23.70 -13.34 -17.66
N GLY A 280 -24.36 -12.20 -17.92
CA GLY A 280 -24.00 -10.92 -17.30
C GLY A 280 -24.07 -10.97 -15.77
N LEU A 281 -25.12 -11.56 -15.20
CA LEU A 281 -25.27 -11.71 -13.75
C LEU A 281 -24.18 -12.60 -13.15
N GLN A 282 -23.88 -13.74 -13.78
CA GLN A 282 -22.79 -14.62 -13.35
C GLN A 282 -21.44 -13.90 -13.36
N GLN A 283 -21.14 -13.14 -14.42
CA GLN A 283 -19.90 -12.36 -14.52
C GLN A 283 -19.82 -11.29 -13.44
N PHE A 284 -20.91 -10.57 -13.18
CA PHE A 284 -20.97 -9.56 -12.12
C PHE A 284 -20.67 -10.19 -10.75
N TYR A 285 -21.29 -11.33 -10.46
CA TYR A 285 -21.06 -12.05 -9.21
C TYR A 285 -19.61 -12.53 -9.10
N LEU A 286 -19.06 -13.09 -10.18
CA LEU A 286 -17.66 -13.51 -10.26
C LEU A 286 -16.70 -12.35 -9.99
N ASP A 287 -16.93 -11.19 -10.57
CA ASP A 287 -16.06 -10.01 -10.42
C ASP A 287 -16.01 -9.53 -8.97
N MET A 288 -17.17 -9.44 -8.31
CA MET A 288 -17.23 -9.02 -6.90
C MET A 288 -16.64 -10.08 -5.97
N LYS A 289 -16.84 -11.38 -6.25
CA LYS A 289 -16.21 -12.48 -5.52
C LYS A 289 -14.69 -12.48 -5.72
N PHE A 290 -14.20 -12.21 -6.91
CA PHE A 290 -12.77 -12.13 -7.21
C PHE A 290 -12.09 -11.06 -6.38
N VAL A 291 -12.69 -9.87 -6.29
CA VAL A 291 -12.20 -8.79 -5.42
C VAL A 291 -12.18 -9.20 -3.96
N SER A 292 -13.23 -9.86 -3.48
CA SER A 292 -13.27 -10.40 -2.11
C SER A 292 -12.15 -11.42 -1.85
N CYS A 293 -11.95 -12.36 -2.78
CA CYS A 293 -10.95 -13.42 -2.70
C CYS A 293 -9.53 -12.87 -2.61
N PHE A 294 -9.12 -12.01 -3.57
CA PHE A 294 -7.76 -11.50 -3.55
C PHE A 294 -7.51 -10.55 -2.37
N ALA A 295 -8.53 -9.79 -1.95
CA ALA A 295 -8.39 -8.89 -0.81
C ALA A 295 -8.29 -9.66 0.51
N ALA A 296 -8.99 -10.78 0.64
CA ALA A 296 -8.86 -11.69 1.77
C ALA A 296 -7.47 -12.32 1.80
N GLN A 297 -6.98 -12.84 0.67
CA GLN A 297 -5.64 -13.44 0.55
C GLN A 297 -4.53 -12.44 0.89
N GLY A 298 -4.65 -11.20 0.40
CA GLY A 298 -3.72 -10.11 0.69
C GLY A 298 -3.87 -9.48 2.07
N ARG A 299 -4.86 -9.90 2.88
CA ARG A 299 -5.17 -9.39 4.22
C ARG A 299 -5.53 -7.90 4.26
N TYR A 300 -6.21 -7.42 3.22
CA TYR A 300 -6.72 -6.05 3.14
C TYR A 300 -8.22 -5.98 2.87
N LEU A 301 -8.94 -7.11 2.95
CA LEU A 301 -10.41 -7.13 2.98
C LEU A 301 -10.93 -6.51 4.29
N SER A 302 -11.48 -5.29 4.18
CA SER A 302 -12.11 -4.60 5.29
C SER A 302 -13.58 -5.03 5.45
N ARG A 303 -14.16 -4.79 6.64
CA ARG A 303 -15.61 -4.98 6.84
C ARG A 303 -16.43 -4.07 5.94
N ASN A 304 -15.94 -2.86 5.66
CA ASN A 304 -16.63 -1.91 4.80
C ASN A 304 -16.56 -2.36 3.34
N LEU A 305 -15.38 -2.75 2.85
CA LEU A 305 -15.21 -3.30 1.51
C LEU A 305 -16.12 -4.50 1.29
N ASN A 306 -16.12 -5.46 2.22
CA ASN A 306 -16.99 -6.63 2.12
C ASN A 306 -18.48 -6.25 2.13
N ARG A 307 -18.90 -5.25 2.90
CA ARG A 307 -20.28 -4.75 2.88
C ARG A 307 -20.64 -4.18 1.50
N VAL A 308 -19.80 -3.30 0.95
CA VAL A 308 -20.05 -2.66 -0.35
C VAL A 308 -20.09 -3.70 -1.48
N LEU A 309 -19.18 -4.67 -1.49
CA LEU A 309 -19.20 -5.77 -2.47
C LEU A 309 -20.53 -6.54 -2.43
N ASN A 310 -21.04 -6.87 -1.24
CA ASN A 310 -22.33 -7.54 -1.10
C ASN A 310 -23.51 -6.64 -1.50
N GLU A 311 -23.44 -5.34 -1.24
CA GLU A 311 -24.46 -4.38 -1.68
C GLU A 311 -24.54 -4.31 -3.21
N ILE A 312 -23.39 -4.26 -3.88
CA ILE A 312 -23.29 -4.29 -5.35
C ILE A 312 -23.88 -5.60 -5.90
N ILE A 313 -23.50 -6.76 -5.34
CA ILE A 313 -24.05 -8.07 -5.73
C ILE A 313 -25.57 -8.07 -5.60
N ASN A 314 -26.10 -7.66 -4.45
CA ASN A 314 -27.54 -7.64 -4.19
C ASN A 314 -28.28 -6.71 -5.15
N LYS A 315 -27.68 -5.58 -5.51
CA LYS A 315 -28.25 -4.64 -6.48
C LYS A 315 -28.33 -5.27 -7.88
N ALA A 316 -27.27 -5.92 -8.34
CA ALA A 316 -27.28 -6.65 -9.62
C ALA A 316 -28.31 -7.80 -9.64
N VAL A 317 -28.41 -8.57 -8.56
CA VAL A 317 -29.41 -9.66 -8.40
C VAL A 317 -30.84 -9.09 -8.42
N ALA A 318 -31.08 -7.95 -7.79
CA ALA A 318 -32.38 -7.28 -7.79
C ALA A 318 -32.75 -6.76 -9.20
N ALA A 319 -31.80 -6.13 -9.89
CA ALA A 319 -31.97 -5.68 -11.27
C ALA A 319 -32.33 -6.85 -12.19
N PHE A 320 -31.61 -7.98 -12.09
CA PHE A 320 -31.93 -9.20 -12.85
C PHE A 320 -33.30 -9.78 -12.50
N SER A 321 -33.64 -9.86 -11.21
CA SER A 321 -34.93 -10.39 -10.77
C SER A 321 -36.13 -9.57 -11.26
N SER A 322 -35.93 -8.27 -11.49
CA SER A 322 -36.97 -7.35 -11.97
C SER A 322 -37.49 -7.73 -13.37
N THR A 323 -36.71 -8.50 -14.14
CA THR A 323 -37.13 -9.01 -15.46
C THR A 323 -38.05 -10.23 -15.37
N GLY A 324 -38.36 -10.71 -14.16
CA GLY A 324 -39.17 -11.90 -13.90
C GLY A 324 -38.39 -13.23 -13.96
N MET A 325 -37.06 -13.17 -14.08
CA MET A 325 -36.19 -14.33 -14.02
C MET A 325 -35.76 -14.63 -12.57
N ASP A 326 -35.44 -15.89 -12.30
CA ASP A 326 -35.05 -16.37 -10.97
C ASP A 326 -33.52 -16.48 -10.88
N PRO A 327 -32.84 -15.62 -10.07
CA PRO A 327 -31.38 -15.63 -9.93
C PRO A 327 -30.81 -16.97 -9.49
N ASP A 328 -31.53 -17.68 -8.61
CA ASP A 328 -31.07 -18.95 -8.03
C ASP A 328 -31.01 -20.08 -9.07
N ARG A 329 -31.67 -19.90 -10.23
CA ARG A 329 -31.59 -20.85 -11.35
C ARG A 329 -30.40 -20.63 -12.26
N VAL A 330 -29.81 -19.44 -12.23
CA VAL A 330 -28.72 -19.06 -13.12
C VAL A 330 -27.40 -18.95 -12.37
N LEU A 331 -27.38 -18.59 -11.10
CA LEU A 331 -26.14 -18.50 -10.33
C LEU A 331 -25.64 -19.90 -9.92
N PRO A 332 -24.37 -20.24 -10.20
CA PRO A 332 -23.70 -21.39 -9.60
C PRO A 332 -23.59 -21.26 -8.07
N GLU A 333 -23.17 -22.35 -7.42
CA GLU A 333 -22.86 -22.33 -5.99
C GLU A 333 -21.61 -21.46 -5.69
N ASP A 334 -21.55 -20.89 -4.49
CA ASP A 334 -20.45 -20.02 -4.04
C ASP A 334 -19.06 -20.70 -4.13
N GLU A 335 -19.01 -22.03 -3.98
CA GLU A 335 -17.78 -22.82 -4.11
C GLU A 335 -17.21 -22.73 -5.53
N TRP A 336 -18.07 -22.81 -6.56
CA TRP A 336 -17.65 -22.69 -7.96
C TRP A 336 -16.97 -21.35 -8.24
N PHE A 337 -17.55 -20.24 -7.77
CA PHE A 337 -16.95 -18.91 -7.92
C PHE A 337 -15.59 -18.83 -7.21
N THR A 338 -15.48 -19.45 -6.03
CA THR A 338 -14.24 -19.46 -5.25
C THR A 338 -13.12 -20.21 -5.99
N GLU A 339 -13.43 -21.36 -6.60
CA GLU A 339 -12.50 -22.13 -7.43
C GLU A 339 -12.02 -21.32 -8.65
N VAL A 340 -12.96 -20.72 -9.40
CA VAL A 340 -12.64 -19.89 -10.57
C VAL A 340 -11.76 -18.71 -10.17
N CYS A 341 -12.07 -18.04 -9.05
CA CYS A 341 -11.24 -16.95 -8.53
C CYS A 341 -9.82 -17.41 -8.20
N HIS A 342 -9.66 -18.55 -7.53
CA HIS A 342 -8.35 -19.10 -7.21
C HIS A 342 -7.54 -19.46 -8.46
N GLU A 343 -8.18 -20.08 -9.45
CA GLU A 343 -7.52 -20.43 -10.70
C GLU A 343 -7.09 -19.17 -11.47
N ALA A 344 -7.95 -18.14 -11.54
CA ALA A 344 -7.61 -16.85 -12.15
C ALA A 344 -6.43 -16.18 -11.43
N MET A 345 -6.42 -16.14 -10.09
CA MET A 345 -5.31 -15.58 -9.32
C MET A 345 -4.00 -16.34 -9.55
N GLU A 346 -4.04 -17.67 -9.65
CA GLU A 346 -2.85 -18.48 -9.93
C GLU A 346 -2.28 -18.18 -11.33
N ARG A 347 -3.15 -18.19 -12.36
CA ARG A 347 -2.80 -17.83 -13.74
C ARG A 347 -2.17 -16.43 -13.80
N LEU A 348 -2.82 -15.44 -13.21
CA LEU A 348 -2.36 -14.04 -13.20
C LEU A 348 -1.07 -13.82 -12.41
N SER A 349 -0.82 -14.66 -11.40
CA SER A 349 0.44 -14.61 -10.63
C SER A 349 1.63 -15.22 -11.39
N GLY A 350 1.41 -15.86 -12.54
CA GLY A 350 2.45 -16.54 -13.31
C GLY A 350 3.07 -17.74 -12.57
N LYS A 351 2.40 -18.27 -11.53
CA LYS A 351 2.87 -19.46 -10.83
C LYS A 351 2.51 -20.68 -11.69
N PRO A 352 3.47 -21.56 -12.01
CA PRO A 352 3.16 -22.76 -12.78
C PRO A 352 2.19 -23.62 -11.98
N LYS A 353 1.08 -24.01 -12.62
CA LYS A 353 0.13 -24.99 -12.10
C LYS A 353 0.95 -26.20 -11.64
N ALA A 354 0.95 -26.50 -10.34
CA ALA A 354 1.46 -27.77 -9.88
C ALA A 354 0.62 -28.83 -10.60
N ILE A 355 1.22 -29.52 -11.56
CA ILE A 355 0.56 -30.59 -12.29
C ILE A 355 0.22 -31.62 -11.22
N ASP A 356 -1.06 -31.66 -10.86
CA ASP A 356 -1.62 -32.68 -9.98
C ASP A 356 -1.62 -33.99 -10.78
N GLY A 357 -0.46 -34.64 -10.73
CA GLY A 357 -0.19 -35.97 -11.22
C GLY A 357 0.29 -36.76 -10.03
N ASP A 358 -0.68 -37.34 -9.31
CA ASP A 358 -0.50 -38.38 -8.31
C ASP A 358 0.68 -39.30 -8.66
N ARG A 359 1.80 -39.11 -7.95
CA ARG A 359 2.78 -40.16 -7.70
C ARG A 359 3.57 -39.80 -6.47
N GLU A 360 3.11 -40.35 -5.34
CA GLU A 360 3.95 -40.67 -4.20
C GLU A 360 5.27 -41.27 -4.70
N LEU A 361 6.35 -40.49 -4.63
CA LEU A 361 7.71 -41.02 -4.63
C LEU A 361 8.29 -40.76 -3.26
N ASN A 362 7.88 -41.66 -2.37
CA ASN A 362 8.52 -42.07 -1.13
C ASN A 362 9.96 -41.56 -0.93
N SER A 363 10.16 -40.95 0.23
CA SER A 363 11.43 -40.83 0.92
C SER A 363 12.29 -42.09 0.80
N PRO A 364 13.62 -41.94 0.69
CA PRO A 364 14.47 -42.85 1.43
C PRO A 364 15.60 -42.11 2.15
N THR A 365 15.38 -41.90 3.44
CA THR A 365 16.48 -41.98 4.42
C THR A 365 16.82 -43.47 4.57
N ALA A 366 17.90 -43.94 3.95
CA ALA A 366 18.50 -45.23 4.33
C ALA A 366 19.95 -45.33 3.85
N SER A 367 20.84 -45.25 4.83
CA SER A 367 22.26 -45.58 4.80
C SER A 367 22.50 -47.00 4.27
N VAL A 368 23.48 -47.18 3.36
CA VAL A 368 24.25 -48.44 3.29
C VAL A 368 25.70 -48.13 2.90
N SER A 369 26.58 -48.48 3.82
CA SER A 369 28.04 -48.51 3.70
C SER A 369 28.51 -49.70 2.85
N ALA A 370 29.76 -49.59 2.40
CA ALA A 370 30.73 -50.67 2.15
C ALA A 370 30.95 -51.16 0.70
N GLN A 371 32.19 -50.91 0.28
CA GLN A 371 33.16 -51.82 -0.35
C GLN A 371 33.05 -52.15 -1.86
N SER A 372 34.02 -51.55 -2.58
CA SER A 372 35.08 -52.20 -3.37
C SER A 372 34.70 -53.15 -4.51
N ILE A 373 35.28 -52.91 -5.69
CA ILE A 373 36.36 -53.71 -6.33
C ILE A 373 36.60 -53.18 -7.76
N SER A 374 37.87 -52.84 -8.07
CA SER A 374 38.67 -53.00 -9.31
C SER A 374 37.99 -52.88 -10.69
N SER A 375 38.59 -52.46 -11.79
CA SER A 375 39.94 -52.11 -12.25
C SER A 375 39.74 -51.64 -13.71
N ILE A 376 40.62 -50.80 -14.26
CA ILE A 376 41.19 -50.95 -15.61
C ILE A 376 42.33 -49.93 -15.76
N ARG A 377 43.48 -50.49 -16.11
CA ARG A 377 44.72 -49.86 -16.58
C ARG A 377 44.47 -48.75 -17.61
N SER A 378 45.20 -47.65 -17.49
CA SER A 378 45.76 -46.98 -18.66
C SER A 378 47.27 -46.84 -18.49
N HIS A 379 48.01 -47.33 -19.49
CA HIS A 379 49.43 -47.13 -19.67
C HIS A 379 49.65 -45.87 -20.51
N GLY A 380 50.68 -45.09 -20.19
CA GLY A 380 51.62 -44.62 -21.21
C GLY A 380 51.75 -43.11 -21.46
N SER A 381 52.87 -42.56 -20.95
CA SER A 381 53.68 -41.39 -21.37
C SER A 381 53.93 -40.51 -20.14
N THR A 382 55.14 -40.27 -19.66
CA THR A 382 56.53 -40.37 -20.16
C THR A 382 57.46 -40.55 -18.97
#